data_AF-A0AAD3MDP6-F1
#
_entry.id   AF-A0AAD3MDP6-F1
#
_cell.length_a   1.000
_cell.length_b   1.000
_cell.length_c   1.000
_cell.angle_alpha   90.00
_cell.angle_beta   90.00
_cell.angle_gamma   90.00
#
_symmetry.space_group_name_H-M   'P 1'
#
loop_
_entity.id
_entity.type
_entity.pdbx_description
1 polymer ?
#
loop_
_entity_poly.entity_id
_entity_poly.type
_entity_poly.pdbx_seq_one_letter_code
_entity_poly.pdbx_strand_id
1 'polypeptide(L)'
;EVDVNLPNYEIMCMIRDFRASLDYRPLTTNDLIEEHRICVCVRARPLNKKELSTKDLDVITIPSKDVVMVHEPKQKVDLTRYLENQTFRFDYAFDENSTNEMVYRFTAQPLVETIFERGMATCFAYGQTGSGKTHTMGGDFSGKNQDCSKGIYALSARDVFLMLKKPNYKKLDLQVFATFFEIYSGKVFDLLNRKAKLRVLEDGKQQVQVVGLQEREVKCTEDVLKLIEVGNSCRTSGQTSANAHSSRSHAVFQIILRRRGKMHGKFSLIDLAGNERGADTSSADRQTRLEGAEINKSLLALKECIRALGRNKPHTPFRASKLTQVLRDSFIGENSRTCMIATISPGMASCENTLNTLRYANRVKEFGISPSDIPFSQSGGGGGRSELSPTYEVKELTVDPVAAMESRQGGHVNQLEVLEAQWGVGSSPQRDDLKLLCEQNEEEVSPQLFTFHEAVSQLVEMEEQVLEDHRAVFQESIRWLEDEKVLLEMTEEVDYDVESYATQLEQILDQKIDILTELRDKVKSFRCALQEEEQASKQITPKRPRAL
;
A
#
# COMPACT_ATOMS: atom_id res chain seq x y z
N GLU A 1 -14.48 -16.92 32.42
CA GLU A 1 -13.16 -17.56 32.59
C GLU A 1 -12.50 -17.60 31.23
N VAL A 2 -11.25 -17.14 31.12
CA VAL A 2 -10.53 -17.15 29.83
C VAL A 2 -9.77 -18.46 29.74
N ASP A 3 -9.96 -19.18 28.63
CA ASP A 3 -9.34 -20.48 28.38
C ASP A 3 -7.81 -20.33 28.29
N VAL A 4 -7.10 -20.85 29.30
CA VAL A 4 -5.63 -20.81 29.42
C VAL A 4 -4.92 -21.65 28.35
N ASN A 5 -5.65 -22.50 27.62
CA ASN A 5 -5.07 -23.33 26.56
C ASN A 5 -5.06 -22.63 25.18
N LEU A 6 -5.40 -21.34 25.11
CA LEU A 6 -5.33 -20.60 23.85
C LEU A 6 -3.88 -20.38 23.41
N PRO A 7 -3.52 -20.66 22.14
CA PRO A 7 -2.13 -20.52 21.64
C PRO A 7 -1.51 -19.13 21.88
N ASN A 8 -2.35 -18.09 21.89
CA ASN A 8 -1.95 -16.70 22.07
C ASN A 8 -2.36 -16.12 23.44
N TYR A 9 -2.67 -16.97 24.43
CA TYR A 9 -3.13 -16.54 25.76
C TYR A 9 -2.16 -15.55 26.44
N GLU A 10 -0.86 -15.84 26.41
CA GLU A 10 0.18 -15.00 27.01
C GLU A 10 0.21 -13.60 26.39
N ILE A 11 0.18 -13.52 25.05
CA ILE A 11 0.17 -12.25 24.30
C ILE A 11 -1.09 -11.46 24.65
N MET A 12 -2.24 -12.12 24.70
CA MET A 12 -3.51 -11.50 25.10
C MET A 12 -3.44 -10.93 26.52
N CYS A 13 -2.85 -11.65 27.48
CA CYS A 13 -2.64 -11.15 28.83
C CYS A 13 -1.74 -9.90 28.85
N MET A 14 -0.61 -9.92 28.13
CA MET A 14 0.29 -8.76 28.02
C MET A 14 -0.43 -7.54 27.44
N ILE A 15 -1.23 -7.71 26.38
CA ILE A 15 -2.01 -6.61 25.78
C ILE A 15 -3.04 -6.07 26.77
N ARG A 16 -3.76 -6.95 27.46
CA ARG A 16 -4.78 -6.56 28.45
C ARG A 16 -4.17 -5.74 29.59
N ASP A 17 -3.05 -6.20 30.13
CA ASP A 17 -2.38 -5.54 31.24
C ASP A 17 -1.79 -4.19 30.78
N PHE A 18 -1.28 -4.10 29.55
CA PHE A 18 -0.86 -2.83 28.95
C PHE A 18 -2.04 -1.87 28.78
N ARG A 19 -3.16 -2.31 28.20
CA ARG A 19 -4.39 -1.50 28.02
C ARG A 19 -4.93 -0.96 29.34
N ALA A 20 -4.87 -1.75 30.41
CA ALA A 20 -5.28 -1.32 31.75
C ALA A 20 -4.43 -0.17 32.33
N SER A 21 -3.20 0.02 31.83
CA SER A 21 -2.31 1.11 32.24
C SER A 21 -2.53 2.44 31.51
N LEU A 22 -3.36 2.46 30.45
CA LEU A 22 -3.56 3.63 29.59
C LEU A 22 -4.69 4.53 30.10
N ASP A 23 -4.54 5.85 29.87
CA ASP A 23 -5.61 6.83 30.01
C ASP A 23 -6.32 7.04 28.67
N TYR A 24 -7.63 6.81 28.63
CA TYR A 24 -8.43 6.86 27.41
C TYR A 24 -9.14 8.21 27.26
N ARG A 25 -8.80 8.93 26.19
CA ARG A 25 -9.39 10.21 25.78
C ARG A 25 -9.74 10.16 24.29
N PRO A 26 -10.70 9.32 23.89
CA PRO A 26 -11.05 9.13 22.48
C PRO A 26 -11.57 10.42 21.85
N LEU A 27 -11.48 10.49 20.53
CA LEU A 27 -12.03 11.60 19.75
C LEU A 27 -13.55 11.68 19.94
N THR A 28 -14.05 12.89 20.16
CA THR A 28 -15.48 13.15 20.32
C THR A 28 -15.99 14.13 19.28
N THR A 29 -17.30 14.19 19.05
CA THR A 29 -17.89 15.17 18.12
C THR A 29 -17.67 16.63 18.52
N ASN A 30 -17.32 16.88 19.79
CA ASN A 30 -17.11 18.21 20.35
C ASN A 30 -15.68 18.73 20.12
N ASP A 31 -14.75 17.88 19.69
CA ASP A 31 -13.40 18.29 19.35
C ASP A 31 -13.40 19.28 18.18
N LEU A 32 -12.49 20.26 18.26
CA LEU A 32 -12.30 21.27 17.21
C LEU A 32 -11.65 20.63 15.98
N ILE A 33 -12.09 21.09 14.81
CA ILE A 33 -11.53 20.68 13.53
C ILE A 33 -10.40 21.63 13.18
N GLU A 34 -9.18 21.11 13.10
CA GLU A 34 -8.01 21.83 12.63
C GLU A 34 -7.91 21.84 11.10
N GLU A 35 -7.48 22.96 10.54
CA GLU A 35 -7.33 23.11 9.10
C GLU A 35 -5.92 22.78 8.63
N HIS A 36 -5.79 21.62 7.99
CA HIS A 36 -4.56 21.19 7.34
C HIS A 36 -4.72 21.18 5.81
N ARG A 37 -3.64 21.51 5.08
CA ARG A 37 -3.59 21.34 3.61
C ARG A 37 -3.65 19.87 3.25
N ILE A 38 -2.88 19.05 3.97
CA ILE A 38 -2.91 17.59 3.91
C ILE A 38 -3.31 17.09 5.28
N CYS A 39 -4.49 16.49 5.38
CA CYS A 39 -4.96 15.86 6.60
C CYS A 39 -4.78 14.34 6.50
N VAL A 40 -4.11 13.72 7.48
CA VAL A 40 -3.89 12.28 7.53
C VAL A 40 -4.56 11.71 8.76
N CYS A 41 -5.53 10.84 8.53
CA CYS A 41 -6.31 10.18 9.56
C CYS A 41 -6.12 8.67 9.52
N VAL A 42 -6.30 8.01 10.65
CA VAL A 42 -6.35 6.55 10.75
C VAL A 42 -7.69 6.10 11.30
N ARG A 43 -8.25 5.04 10.73
CA ARG A 43 -9.47 4.37 11.21
C ARG A 43 -9.21 2.88 11.45
N ALA A 44 -9.35 2.44 12.69
CA ALA A 44 -9.45 1.03 13.02
C ALA A 44 -10.90 0.57 12.87
N ARG A 45 -11.13 -0.59 12.23
CA ARG A 45 -12.42 -1.26 12.29
C ARG A 45 -12.47 -2.22 13.48
N PRO A 46 -13.63 -2.66 13.97
CA PRO A 46 -13.72 -3.77 14.91
C PRO A 46 -13.30 -5.10 14.28
N LEU A 47 -12.96 -6.08 15.13
CA LEU A 47 -12.82 -7.48 14.73
C LEU A 47 -14.14 -7.99 14.13
N ASN A 48 -14.06 -8.67 13.00
CA ASN A 48 -15.22 -9.25 12.34
C ASN A 48 -15.56 -10.64 12.89
N LYS A 49 -16.74 -11.17 12.54
CA LYS A 49 -17.21 -12.49 13.03
C LYS A 49 -16.25 -13.64 12.71
N LYS A 50 -15.55 -13.60 11.57
CA LYS A 50 -14.59 -14.63 11.18
C LYS A 50 -13.36 -14.58 12.09
N GLU A 51 -12.80 -13.39 12.30
CA GLU A 51 -11.65 -13.16 13.19
C GLU A 51 -11.97 -13.57 14.65
N LEU A 52 -13.17 -13.22 15.13
CA LEU A 52 -13.64 -13.66 16.44
C LEU A 52 -13.78 -15.19 16.52
N SER A 53 -14.28 -15.83 15.46
CA SER A 53 -14.42 -17.30 15.42
C SER A 53 -13.08 -18.03 15.40
N THR A 54 -12.05 -17.45 14.76
CA THR A 54 -10.68 -17.97 14.79
C THR A 54 -9.91 -17.56 16.04
N LYS A 55 -10.56 -16.85 16.98
CA LYS A 55 -9.96 -16.30 18.20
C LYS A 55 -8.72 -15.45 17.90
N ASP A 56 -8.78 -14.67 16.82
CA ASP A 56 -7.74 -13.69 16.50
C ASP A 56 -7.67 -12.62 17.59
N LEU A 57 -6.48 -12.08 17.84
CA LEU A 57 -6.27 -11.08 18.87
C LEU A 57 -6.32 -9.69 18.27
N ASP A 58 -6.97 -8.77 18.99
CA ASP A 58 -6.90 -7.36 18.68
C ASP A 58 -5.60 -6.77 19.22
N VAL A 59 -4.72 -6.34 18.31
CA VAL A 59 -3.39 -5.79 18.59
C VAL A 59 -3.33 -4.27 18.43
N ILE A 60 -4.46 -3.59 18.23
CA ILE A 60 -4.51 -2.15 18.00
C ILE A 60 -5.17 -1.45 19.18
N THR A 61 -4.57 -0.36 19.66
CA THR A 61 -5.18 0.47 20.70
C THR A 61 -5.12 1.94 20.29
N ILE A 62 -6.24 2.64 20.38
CA ILE A 62 -6.34 4.08 20.11
C ILE A 62 -6.72 4.78 21.42
N PRO A 63 -5.73 5.19 22.24
CA PRO A 63 -6.00 5.77 23.55
C PRO A 63 -6.46 7.23 23.45
N SER A 64 -6.06 7.96 22.42
CA SER A 64 -6.41 9.38 22.24
C SER A 64 -6.82 9.69 20.80
N LYS A 65 -7.34 10.89 20.61
CA LYS A 65 -7.79 11.37 19.29
C LYS A 65 -6.73 11.43 18.20
N ASP A 66 -5.45 11.37 18.54
CA ASP A 66 -4.32 11.56 17.62
C ASP A 66 -3.30 10.40 17.67
N VAL A 67 -3.46 9.43 18.59
CA VAL A 67 -2.48 8.37 18.83
C VAL A 67 -3.03 7.00 18.43
N VAL A 68 -2.24 6.26 17.66
CA VAL A 68 -2.50 4.85 17.33
C VAL A 68 -1.34 4.02 17.85
N MET A 69 -1.63 2.99 18.65
CA MET A 69 -0.65 2.04 19.16
C MET A 69 -0.84 0.68 18.52
N VAL A 70 0.26 0.07 18.10
CA VAL A 70 0.32 -1.31 17.59
C VAL A 70 1.12 -2.15 18.57
N HIS A 71 0.49 -3.20 19.08
CA HIS A 71 1.11 -4.19 19.95
C HIS A 71 1.69 -5.31 19.10
N GLU A 72 2.89 -5.12 18.53
CA GLU A 72 3.52 -6.11 17.66
C GLU A 72 4.04 -7.28 18.51
N PRO A 73 3.48 -8.50 18.37
CA PRO A 73 3.98 -9.65 19.10
C PRO A 73 5.30 -10.10 18.49
N LYS A 74 6.35 -10.17 19.30
CA LYS A 74 7.68 -10.62 18.90
C LYS A 74 8.18 -11.73 19.81
N GLN A 75 9.20 -12.42 19.31
CA GLN A 75 9.89 -13.46 20.05
C GLN A 75 11.38 -13.16 20.03
N LYS A 76 12.01 -13.22 21.21
CA LYS A 76 13.47 -13.14 21.36
C LYS A 76 14.12 -14.44 20.91
N VAL A 77 15.45 -14.43 20.76
CA VAL A 77 16.24 -15.61 20.38
C VAL A 77 16.11 -16.74 21.41
N ASP A 78 15.90 -16.40 22.68
CA ASP A 78 15.66 -17.34 23.79
C ASP A 78 14.22 -17.86 23.87
N LEU A 79 13.42 -17.64 22.82
CA LEU A 79 12.00 -17.97 22.72
C LEU A 79 11.06 -17.15 23.62
N THR A 80 11.56 -16.18 24.38
CA THR A 80 10.73 -15.29 25.21
C THR A 80 9.85 -14.41 24.33
N ARG A 81 8.53 -14.52 24.50
CA ARG A 81 7.54 -13.66 23.85
C ARG A 81 7.50 -12.29 24.52
N TYR A 82 7.42 -11.23 23.74
CA TYR A 82 7.26 -9.85 24.22
C TYR A 82 6.44 -9.03 23.24
N LEU A 83 5.94 -7.89 23.71
CA LEU A 83 5.24 -6.91 22.87
C LEU A 83 6.18 -5.76 22.53
N GLU A 84 6.34 -5.49 21.24
CA GLU A 84 6.92 -4.23 20.77
C GLU A 84 5.79 -3.24 20.50
N ASN A 85 5.63 -2.28 21.42
CA ASN A 85 4.57 -1.27 21.34
C ASN A 85 5.02 -0.10 20.45
N GLN A 86 4.62 -0.11 19.18
CA GLN A 86 4.88 0.99 18.26
C GLN A 86 3.77 2.04 18.37
N THR A 87 4.16 3.30 18.55
CA THR A 87 3.23 4.42 18.66
C THR A 87 3.33 5.32 17.44
N PHE A 88 2.19 5.67 16.84
CA PHE A 88 2.09 6.56 15.69
C PHE A 88 1.17 7.74 16.03
N ARG A 89 1.49 8.93 15.52
CA ARG A 89 0.68 10.14 15.70
C ARG A 89 0.12 10.64 14.37
N PHE A 90 -1.18 10.89 14.34
CA PHE A 90 -1.93 11.35 13.17
C PHE A 90 -2.74 12.60 13.50
N ASP A 91 -3.43 13.19 12.52
CA ASP A 91 -4.28 14.36 12.79
C ASP A 91 -5.54 13.93 13.54
N TYR A 92 -6.10 12.79 13.11
CA TYR A 92 -7.20 12.12 13.80
C TYR A 92 -7.01 10.59 13.76
N ALA A 93 -7.33 9.95 14.88
CA ALA A 93 -7.35 8.50 15.07
C ALA A 93 -8.76 8.08 15.51
N PHE A 94 -9.39 7.25 14.69
CA PHE A 94 -10.74 6.73 14.90
C PHE A 94 -10.68 5.29 15.38
N ASP A 95 -11.25 5.04 16.54
CA ASP A 95 -11.39 3.72 17.17
C ASP A 95 -12.47 2.86 16.50
N GLU A 96 -12.62 1.64 16.99
CA GLU A 96 -13.59 0.66 16.50
C GLU A 96 -15.06 1.09 16.67
N ASN A 97 -15.33 2.06 17.56
CA ASN A 97 -16.66 2.58 17.84
C ASN A 97 -17.05 3.76 16.94
N SER A 98 -16.08 4.30 16.18
CA SER A 98 -16.27 5.47 15.35
C SER A 98 -17.12 5.19 14.10
N THR A 99 -18.25 5.90 13.99
CA THR A 99 -19.18 5.78 12.85
C THR A 99 -18.66 6.49 11.60
N ASN A 100 -19.26 6.17 10.44
CA ASN A 100 -18.93 6.86 9.19
C ASN A 100 -19.22 8.37 9.27
N GLU A 101 -20.26 8.80 9.98
CA GLU A 101 -20.58 10.22 10.20
C GLU A 101 -19.49 10.93 11.00
N MET A 102 -18.95 10.28 12.03
CA MET A 102 -17.85 10.83 12.83
C MET A 102 -16.59 10.94 11.97
N VAL A 103 -16.24 9.89 11.23
CA VAL A 103 -15.11 9.92 10.30
C VAL A 103 -15.30 11.04 9.27
N TYR A 104 -16.47 11.15 8.64
CA TYR A 104 -16.80 12.17 7.66
C TYR A 104 -16.61 13.60 8.20
N ARG A 105 -17.09 13.87 9.42
CA ARG A 105 -17.01 15.19 10.08
C ARG A 105 -15.58 15.73 10.15
N PHE A 106 -14.62 14.89 10.49
CA PHE A 106 -13.21 15.31 10.67
C PHE A 106 -12.35 15.14 9.41
N THR A 107 -12.85 14.46 8.37
CA THR A 107 -12.08 14.16 7.15
C THR A 107 -12.58 14.94 5.94
N ALA A 108 -13.70 14.52 5.36
CA ALA A 108 -14.21 15.01 4.08
C ALA A 108 -15.16 16.22 4.21
N GLN A 109 -15.82 16.40 5.36
CA GLN A 109 -16.73 17.53 5.57
C GLN A 109 -16.05 18.91 5.40
N PRO A 110 -14.87 19.17 6.00
CA PRO A 110 -14.20 20.47 5.83
C PRO A 110 -13.80 20.75 4.38
N LEU A 111 -13.55 19.70 3.61
CA LEU A 111 -13.17 19.80 2.19
C LEU A 111 -14.34 20.21 1.28
N VAL A 112 -15.58 20.08 1.75
CA VAL A 112 -16.75 20.53 0.98
C VAL A 112 -16.69 22.04 0.77
N GLU A 113 -16.26 22.82 1.76
CA GLU A 113 -16.14 24.28 1.62
C GLU A 113 -15.10 24.68 0.57
N THR A 114 -13.99 23.93 0.48
CA THR A 114 -12.90 24.17 -0.47
C THR A 114 -13.39 24.22 -1.92
N ILE A 115 -14.33 23.37 -2.32
CA ILE A 115 -14.82 23.36 -3.71
C ILE A 115 -15.76 24.53 -4.02
N PHE A 116 -16.41 25.14 -3.01
CA PHE A 116 -17.17 26.38 -3.20
C PHE A 116 -16.26 27.61 -3.30
N GLU A 117 -15.06 27.52 -2.75
CA GLU A 117 -14.03 28.56 -2.78
C GLU A 117 -13.12 28.48 -4.02
N ARG A 118 -13.59 27.79 -5.05
CA ARG A 118 -12.87 27.54 -6.31
C ARG A 118 -11.63 26.64 -6.16
N GLY A 119 -11.63 25.78 -5.14
CA GLY A 119 -10.56 24.83 -4.89
C GLY A 119 -10.82 23.44 -5.44
N MET A 120 -9.77 22.62 -5.34
CA MET A 120 -9.79 21.19 -5.67
C MET A 120 -9.62 20.40 -4.38
N ALA A 121 -10.60 19.59 -4.02
CA ALA A 121 -10.57 18.74 -2.85
C ALA A 121 -10.37 17.28 -3.23
N THR A 122 -9.58 16.55 -2.45
CA THR A 122 -9.46 15.10 -2.60
C THR A 122 -9.54 14.41 -1.25
N CYS A 123 -10.32 13.33 -1.17
CA CYS A 123 -10.33 12.43 -0.03
C CYS A 123 -10.14 11.01 -0.53
N PHE A 124 -9.13 10.29 -0.02
CA PHE A 124 -8.89 8.91 -0.44
C PHE A 124 -8.77 7.97 0.77
N ALA A 125 -9.38 6.78 0.63
CA ALA A 125 -9.23 5.69 1.57
C ALA A 125 -8.08 4.76 1.12
N TYR A 126 -7.16 4.47 2.03
CA TYR A 126 -5.99 3.63 1.81
C TYR A 126 -5.90 2.54 2.89
N GLY A 127 -5.37 1.36 2.57
CA GLY A 127 -5.24 0.24 3.52
C GLY A 127 -5.45 -1.12 2.86
N GLN A 128 -5.28 -2.19 3.62
CA GLN A 128 -5.36 -3.56 3.11
C GLN A 128 -6.78 -3.95 2.69
N THR A 129 -6.94 -5.00 1.90
CA THR A 129 -8.25 -5.60 1.66
C THR A 129 -8.87 -6.04 2.97
N GLY A 130 -10.16 -5.75 3.12
CA GLY A 130 -10.91 -6.01 4.35
C GLY A 130 -10.69 -5.00 5.48
N SER A 131 -9.85 -3.96 5.33
CA SER A 131 -9.65 -2.94 6.38
C SER A 131 -10.82 -1.97 6.57
N GLY A 132 -11.75 -1.90 5.61
CA GLY A 132 -12.92 -1.01 5.68
C GLY A 132 -12.91 0.21 4.75
N LYS A 133 -12.04 0.26 3.73
CA LYS A 133 -12.01 1.32 2.70
C LYS A 133 -13.39 1.54 2.05
N THR A 134 -13.92 0.52 1.38
CA THR A 134 -15.20 0.60 0.68
C THR A 134 -16.38 0.80 1.64
N HIS A 135 -16.31 0.28 2.87
CA HIS A 135 -17.31 0.55 3.91
C HIS A 135 -17.35 2.04 4.27
N THR A 136 -16.17 2.65 4.43
CA THR A 136 -16.04 4.07 4.75
C THR A 136 -16.52 4.95 3.60
N MET A 137 -16.09 4.64 2.37
CA MET A 137 -16.39 5.48 1.20
C MET A 137 -17.83 5.25 0.67
N GLY A 138 -18.21 3.99 0.50
CA GLY A 138 -19.44 3.57 -0.16
C GLY A 138 -20.60 3.20 0.77
N GLY A 139 -20.38 3.08 2.09
CA GLY A 139 -21.44 2.81 3.07
C GLY A 139 -21.53 1.35 3.53
N ASP A 140 -22.49 1.10 4.43
CA ASP A 140 -22.63 -0.15 5.20
C ASP A 140 -23.10 -1.31 4.30
N PHE A 141 -22.64 -2.52 4.59
CA PHE A 141 -23.09 -3.73 3.91
C PHE A 141 -24.06 -4.53 4.79
N SER A 142 -25.28 -4.73 4.32
CA SER A 142 -26.26 -5.67 4.88
C SER A 142 -26.41 -6.87 3.95
N GLY A 143 -25.55 -7.87 4.14
CA GLY A 143 -25.46 -9.03 3.25
C GLY A 143 -24.89 -8.62 1.90
N LYS A 144 -25.67 -8.78 0.81
CA LYS A 144 -25.30 -8.34 -0.53
C LYS A 144 -25.71 -6.89 -0.84
N ASN A 145 -26.59 -6.30 -0.03
CA ASN A 145 -27.08 -4.95 -0.25
C ASN A 145 -26.17 -3.95 0.47
N GLN A 146 -25.77 -2.90 -0.23
CA GLN A 146 -24.97 -1.81 0.33
C GLN A 146 -25.87 -0.60 0.57
N ASP A 147 -25.98 -0.16 1.82
CA ASP A 147 -26.62 1.10 2.17
C ASP A 147 -25.66 2.25 1.86
N CYS A 148 -25.80 2.78 0.65
CA CYS A 148 -24.94 3.85 0.15
C CYS A 148 -25.16 5.18 0.88
N SER A 149 -26.27 5.34 1.61
CA SER A 149 -26.64 6.60 2.27
C SER A 149 -25.71 7.00 3.42
N LYS A 150 -25.01 6.02 3.99
CA LYS A 150 -24.08 6.20 5.12
C LYS A 150 -22.61 6.26 4.70
N GLY A 151 -22.31 6.20 3.41
CA GLY A 151 -20.95 6.34 2.90
C GLY A 151 -20.51 7.81 2.81
N ILE A 152 -19.20 8.06 2.85
CA ILE A 152 -18.64 9.40 2.62
C ILE A 152 -19.09 9.99 1.28
N TYR A 153 -19.33 9.18 0.24
CA TYR A 153 -19.87 9.67 -1.04
C TYR A 153 -21.22 10.39 -0.86
N ALA A 154 -22.17 9.76 -0.17
CA ALA A 154 -23.50 10.29 0.06
C ALA A 154 -23.49 11.46 1.06
N LEU A 155 -22.74 11.33 2.15
CA LEU A 155 -22.59 12.39 3.15
C LEU A 155 -22.01 13.67 2.54
N SER A 156 -20.99 13.54 1.69
CA SER A 156 -20.41 14.66 0.95
C SER A 156 -21.43 15.30 0.00
N ALA A 157 -22.17 14.49 -0.75
CA ALA A 157 -23.20 15.00 -1.66
C ALA A 157 -24.31 15.75 -0.93
N ARG A 158 -24.77 15.23 0.22
CA ARG A 158 -25.75 15.89 1.08
C ARG A 158 -25.28 17.28 1.48
N ASP A 159 -24.07 17.37 2.02
CA ASP A 159 -23.52 18.64 2.51
C ASP A 159 -23.26 19.62 1.36
N VAL A 160 -22.86 19.14 0.17
CA VAL A 160 -22.78 19.97 -1.06
C VAL A 160 -24.13 20.61 -1.35
N PHE A 161 -25.23 19.83 -1.40
CA PHE A 161 -26.56 20.38 -1.67
C PHE A 161 -27.08 21.30 -0.56
N LEU A 162 -26.69 21.07 0.70
CA LEU A 162 -26.97 21.99 1.79
C LEU A 162 -26.20 23.31 1.63
N MET A 163 -24.93 23.25 1.22
CA MET A 163 -24.10 24.43 0.96
C MET A 163 -24.61 25.25 -0.23
N LEU A 164 -25.10 24.61 -1.31
CA LEU A 164 -25.75 25.33 -2.42
C LEU A 164 -26.90 26.23 -1.98
N LYS A 165 -27.63 25.83 -0.93
CA LYS A 165 -28.78 26.58 -0.40
C LYS A 165 -28.37 27.78 0.46
N LYS A 166 -27.12 27.84 0.95
CA LYS A 166 -26.64 28.97 1.76
C LYS A 166 -26.67 30.27 0.94
N PRO A 167 -27.07 31.42 1.52
CA PRO A 167 -27.21 32.69 0.79
C PRO A 167 -25.93 33.11 0.03
N ASN A 168 -24.77 32.86 0.62
CA ASN A 168 -23.47 33.21 0.06
C ASN A 168 -23.12 32.45 -1.23
N TYR A 169 -23.61 31.20 -1.37
CA TYR A 169 -23.32 30.37 -2.54
C TYR A 169 -24.50 30.33 -3.53
N LYS A 170 -25.73 30.56 -3.07
CA LYS A 170 -26.91 30.63 -3.94
C LYS A 170 -26.76 31.65 -5.07
N LYS A 171 -26.10 32.79 -4.80
CA LYS A 171 -25.80 33.83 -5.80
C LYS A 171 -24.81 33.42 -6.90
N LEU A 172 -24.08 32.32 -6.71
CA LEU A 172 -23.08 31.85 -7.67
C LEU A 172 -23.71 31.11 -8.84
N ASP A 173 -24.94 30.61 -8.69
CA ASP A 173 -25.67 29.84 -9.71
C ASP A 173 -24.85 28.64 -10.20
N LEU A 174 -24.45 27.79 -9.24
CA LEU A 174 -23.62 26.61 -9.49
C LEU A 174 -24.49 25.41 -9.88
N GLN A 175 -24.07 24.72 -10.93
CA GLN A 175 -24.60 23.42 -11.34
C GLN A 175 -23.71 22.31 -10.77
N VAL A 176 -24.33 21.22 -10.32
CA VAL A 176 -23.62 20.08 -9.74
C VAL A 176 -23.62 18.93 -10.75
N PHE A 177 -22.44 18.38 -11.01
CA PHE A 177 -22.23 17.22 -11.84
C PHE A 177 -21.54 16.13 -11.04
N ALA A 178 -21.81 14.88 -11.39
CA ALA A 178 -21.14 13.72 -10.82
C ALA A 178 -20.53 12.84 -11.91
N THR A 179 -19.37 12.26 -11.61
CA THR A 179 -18.72 11.24 -12.42
C THR A 179 -18.36 10.04 -11.55
N PHE A 180 -18.32 8.85 -12.15
CA PHE A 180 -17.86 7.66 -11.46
C PHE A 180 -17.12 6.75 -12.43
N PHE A 181 -15.84 6.49 -12.16
CA PHE A 181 -15.02 5.62 -12.99
C PHE A 181 -14.09 4.78 -12.12
N GLU A 182 -13.57 3.70 -12.71
CA GLU A 182 -12.54 2.87 -12.09
C GLU A 182 -11.24 2.87 -12.88
N ILE A 183 -10.14 2.73 -12.16
CA ILE A 183 -8.82 2.47 -12.72
C ILE A 183 -8.48 1.02 -12.40
N TYR A 184 -8.36 0.19 -13.43
CA TYR A 184 -8.14 -1.24 -13.33
C TYR A 184 -7.13 -1.69 -14.37
N SER A 185 -6.10 -2.43 -13.94
CA SER A 185 -5.01 -2.93 -14.81
C SER A 185 -4.44 -1.83 -15.74
N GLY A 186 -4.10 -0.67 -15.16
CA GLY A 186 -3.54 0.47 -15.90
C GLY A 186 -4.47 1.18 -16.89
N LYS A 187 -5.75 0.77 -16.97
CA LYS A 187 -6.78 1.34 -17.86
C LYS A 187 -7.87 2.02 -17.04
N VAL A 188 -8.58 2.95 -17.66
CA VAL A 188 -9.68 3.71 -17.03
C VAL A 188 -11.01 3.32 -17.67
N PHE A 189 -12.03 3.07 -16.86
CA PHE A 189 -13.35 2.63 -17.30
C PHE A 189 -14.46 3.43 -16.64
N ASP A 190 -15.40 3.94 -17.43
CA ASP A 190 -16.55 4.71 -16.95
C ASP A 190 -17.62 3.79 -16.34
N LEU A 191 -17.86 3.90 -15.03
CA LEU A 191 -18.85 3.08 -14.33
C LEU A 191 -20.28 3.56 -14.59
N LEU A 192 -20.47 4.81 -15.01
CA LEU A 192 -21.78 5.36 -15.40
C LEU A 192 -22.10 5.12 -16.88
N ASN A 193 -21.14 4.57 -17.63
CA ASN A 193 -21.28 4.21 -19.03
C ASN A 193 -20.85 2.77 -19.32
N ARG A 194 -21.31 1.82 -18.48
CA ARG A 194 -21.16 0.37 -18.68
C ARG A 194 -19.70 -0.09 -18.91
N LYS A 195 -18.76 0.43 -18.11
CA LYS A 195 -17.31 0.19 -18.24
C LYS A 195 -16.74 0.58 -19.60
N ALA A 196 -17.24 1.65 -20.22
CA ALA A 196 -16.63 2.20 -21.44
C ALA A 196 -15.17 2.60 -21.16
N LYS A 197 -14.23 2.09 -21.95
CA LYS A 197 -12.80 2.39 -21.80
C LYS A 197 -12.51 3.85 -22.17
N LEU A 198 -11.83 4.56 -21.28
CA LEU A 198 -11.50 5.98 -21.42
C LEU A 198 -10.00 6.17 -21.70
N ARG A 199 -9.65 7.32 -22.30
CA ARG A 199 -8.26 7.74 -22.51
C ARG A 199 -7.90 8.86 -21.54
N VAL A 200 -6.74 8.75 -20.91
CA VAL A 200 -6.19 9.80 -20.03
C VAL A 200 -5.09 10.53 -20.78
N LEU A 201 -5.32 11.81 -21.08
CA LEU A 201 -4.41 12.68 -21.83
C LEU A 201 -4.03 13.89 -20.97
N GLU A 202 -2.94 14.57 -21.33
CA GLU A 202 -2.47 15.80 -20.71
C GLU A 202 -2.51 16.91 -21.76
N ASP A 203 -3.08 18.06 -21.42
CA ASP A 203 -3.17 19.20 -22.35
C ASP A 203 -1.90 20.07 -22.33
N GLY A 204 -1.84 21.10 -23.20
CA GLY A 204 -0.71 22.03 -23.26
C GLY A 204 -0.50 22.89 -22.00
N LYS A 205 -1.44 22.86 -21.04
CA LYS A 205 -1.33 23.50 -19.72
C LYS A 205 -1.00 22.50 -18.62
N GLN A 206 -0.61 21.27 -19.00
CA GLN A 206 -0.33 20.16 -18.12
C GLN A 206 -1.54 19.69 -17.30
N GLN A 207 -2.77 20.03 -17.69
CA GLN A 207 -3.97 19.53 -17.02
C GLN A 207 -4.32 18.15 -17.55
N VAL A 208 -4.60 17.22 -16.64
CA VAL A 208 -4.97 15.85 -16.99
C VAL A 208 -6.46 15.77 -17.28
N GLN A 209 -6.79 15.31 -18.49
CA GLN A 209 -8.15 15.18 -18.99
C GLN A 209 -8.48 13.70 -19.23
N VAL A 210 -9.61 13.25 -18.68
CA VAL A 210 -10.15 11.91 -18.93
C VAL A 210 -11.16 11.99 -20.08
N VAL A 211 -10.68 11.73 -21.30
CA VAL A 211 -11.46 11.91 -22.53
C VAL A 211 -12.56 10.85 -22.62
N GLY A 212 -13.80 11.33 -22.80
CA GLY A 212 -15.00 10.50 -22.93
C GLY A 212 -15.72 10.20 -21.62
N LEU A 213 -15.22 10.70 -20.48
CA LEU A 213 -15.88 10.54 -19.18
C LEU A 213 -17.25 11.23 -19.17
N GLN A 214 -18.29 10.49 -18.78
CA GLN A 214 -19.65 11.02 -18.71
C GLN A 214 -19.86 11.84 -17.43
N GLU A 215 -20.07 13.14 -17.58
CA GLU A 215 -20.57 14.02 -16.51
C GLU A 215 -22.10 13.97 -16.48
N ARG A 216 -22.70 13.52 -15.37
CA ARG A 216 -24.15 13.50 -15.16
C ARG A 216 -24.54 14.68 -14.27
N GLU A 217 -25.42 15.55 -14.74
CA GLU A 217 -25.98 16.62 -13.92
C GLU A 217 -26.89 16.01 -12.84
N VAL A 218 -26.73 16.46 -11.60
CA VAL A 218 -27.50 16.00 -10.43
C VAL A 218 -28.13 17.19 -9.71
N LYS A 219 -29.39 17.04 -9.28
CA LYS A 219 -30.15 18.16 -8.68
C LYS A 219 -30.49 17.95 -7.21
N CYS A 220 -30.38 16.72 -6.73
CA CYS A 220 -30.57 16.38 -5.33
C CYS A 220 -29.67 15.21 -4.89
N THR A 221 -29.68 14.93 -3.58
CA THR A 221 -28.86 13.86 -2.98
C THR A 221 -29.30 12.48 -3.48
N GLU A 222 -30.59 12.29 -3.72
CA GLU A 222 -31.17 11.04 -4.22
C GLU A 222 -30.68 10.71 -5.64
N ASP A 223 -30.44 11.71 -6.49
CA ASP A 223 -29.85 11.49 -7.81
C ASP A 223 -28.43 10.95 -7.69
N VAL A 224 -27.64 11.48 -6.74
CA VAL A 224 -26.28 11.02 -6.48
C VAL A 224 -26.27 9.59 -5.95
N LEU A 225 -27.17 9.25 -5.03
CA LEU A 225 -27.30 7.88 -4.51
C LEU A 225 -27.57 6.87 -5.63
N LYS A 226 -28.47 7.19 -6.56
CA LYS A 226 -28.73 6.33 -7.73
C LYS A 226 -27.49 6.14 -8.60
N LEU A 227 -26.70 7.19 -8.81
CA LEU A 227 -25.45 7.07 -9.59
C LEU A 227 -24.41 6.19 -8.88
N ILE A 228 -24.31 6.29 -7.56
CA ILE A 228 -23.43 5.43 -6.75
C ILE A 228 -23.86 3.97 -6.84
N GLU A 229 -25.17 3.69 -6.71
CA GLU A 229 -25.72 2.33 -6.85
C GLU A 229 -25.45 1.72 -8.23
N VAL A 230 -25.65 2.51 -9.29
CA VAL A 230 -25.33 2.10 -10.67
C VAL A 230 -23.84 1.81 -10.81
N GLY A 231 -22.98 2.70 -10.33
CA GLY A 231 -21.54 2.55 -10.43
C GLY A 231 -21.00 1.35 -9.63
N ASN A 232 -21.48 1.13 -8.41
CA ASN A 232 -21.11 -0.02 -7.57
C ASN A 232 -21.59 -1.35 -8.16
N SER A 233 -22.81 -1.38 -8.72
CA SER A 233 -23.33 -2.55 -9.42
C SER A 233 -22.48 -2.89 -10.64
N CYS A 234 -22.09 -1.87 -11.41
CA CYS A 234 -21.21 -2.02 -12.57
C CYS A 234 -19.79 -2.46 -12.16
N ARG A 235 -19.25 -1.93 -11.06
CA ARG A 235 -17.94 -2.32 -10.52
C ARG A 235 -17.91 -3.81 -10.15
N THR A 236 -18.98 -4.34 -9.58
CA THR A 236 -19.04 -5.71 -9.02
C THR A 236 -19.26 -6.82 -10.05
N SER A 237 -19.74 -6.51 -11.27
CA SER A 237 -20.21 -7.51 -12.25
C SER A 237 -19.12 -8.37 -12.93
N GLY A 238 -17.91 -8.46 -12.37
CA GLY A 238 -16.74 -9.09 -12.99
C GLY A 238 -16.40 -10.54 -12.61
N GLN A 239 -16.77 -11.05 -11.42
CA GLN A 239 -16.55 -12.46 -11.00
C GLN A 239 -17.21 -12.78 -9.63
N THR A 240 -17.37 -14.07 -9.32
CA THR A 240 -18.30 -14.72 -8.36
C THR A 240 -18.07 -14.55 -6.85
N SER A 241 -17.27 -13.57 -6.40
CA SER A 241 -17.16 -13.27 -4.97
C SER A 241 -17.20 -11.77 -4.70
N ALA A 242 -18.16 -11.33 -3.88
CA ALA A 242 -18.48 -9.92 -3.62
C ALA A 242 -17.30 -9.08 -3.07
N ASN A 243 -16.23 -9.74 -2.58
CA ASN A 243 -15.05 -9.10 -2.00
C ASN A 243 -13.82 -9.06 -2.93
N ALA A 244 -13.91 -9.60 -4.16
CA ALA A 244 -12.73 -9.77 -5.03
C ALA A 244 -12.50 -8.63 -6.02
N HIS A 245 -13.51 -7.81 -6.36
CA HIS A 245 -13.34 -6.75 -7.37
C HIS A 245 -13.04 -5.36 -6.78
N SER A 246 -13.64 -4.99 -5.64
CA SER A 246 -13.36 -3.68 -5.00
C SER A 246 -11.94 -3.58 -4.44
N SER A 247 -11.32 -4.72 -4.12
CA SER A 247 -9.92 -4.84 -3.71
C SER A 247 -8.93 -4.67 -4.86
N ARG A 248 -9.38 -4.75 -6.12
CA ARG A 248 -8.51 -4.84 -7.29
C ARG A 248 -8.62 -3.69 -8.30
N SER A 249 -9.58 -2.79 -8.13
CA SER A 249 -9.70 -1.55 -8.91
C SER A 249 -9.78 -0.33 -7.99
N HIS A 250 -9.18 0.78 -8.42
CA HIS A 250 -9.34 2.07 -7.74
C HIS A 250 -10.62 2.74 -8.24
N ALA A 251 -11.55 3.03 -7.34
CA ALA A 251 -12.79 3.72 -7.67
C ALA A 251 -12.63 5.22 -7.41
N VAL A 252 -13.01 6.06 -8.38
CA VAL A 252 -12.96 7.52 -8.30
C VAL A 252 -14.35 8.07 -8.55
N PHE A 253 -14.98 8.59 -7.50
CA PHE A 253 -16.24 9.32 -7.57
C PHE A 253 -15.96 10.81 -7.47
N GLN A 254 -16.45 11.62 -8.39
CA GLN A 254 -16.21 13.07 -8.38
C GLN A 254 -17.51 13.84 -8.29
N ILE A 255 -17.49 14.90 -7.49
CA ILE A 255 -18.52 15.95 -7.47
C ILE A 255 -17.90 17.21 -8.06
N ILE A 256 -18.48 17.72 -9.14
CA ILE A 256 -17.96 18.84 -9.91
C ILE A 256 -18.97 19.99 -9.84
N LEU A 257 -18.51 21.16 -9.40
CA LEU A 257 -19.29 22.39 -9.45
C LEU A 257 -18.93 23.16 -10.70
N ARG A 258 -19.92 23.53 -11.51
CA ARG A 258 -19.73 24.37 -12.70
C ARG A 258 -20.52 25.66 -12.58
N ARG A 259 -19.96 26.74 -13.09
CA ARG A 259 -20.62 28.05 -13.23
C ARG A 259 -20.63 28.44 -14.69
N ARG A 260 -21.82 28.50 -15.30
CA ARG A 260 -21.98 28.84 -16.74
C ARG A 260 -21.06 27.99 -17.63
N GLY A 261 -21.03 26.68 -17.38
CA GLY A 261 -20.20 25.70 -18.11
C GLY A 261 -18.73 25.62 -17.68
N LYS A 262 -18.18 26.61 -16.97
CA LYS A 262 -16.78 26.60 -16.50
C LYS A 262 -16.64 25.84 -15.17
N MET A 263 -15.57 25.08 -15.00
CA MET A 263 -15.26 24.42 -13.73
C MET A 263 -15.03 25.45 -12.63
N HIS A 264 -15.81 25.34 -11.54
CA HIS A 264 -15.69 26.17 -10.36
C HIS A 264 -14.89 25.43 -9.29
N GLY A 265 -15.25 24.19 -8.96
CA GLY A 265 -14.53 23.34 -8.01
C GLY A 265 -14.77 21.86 -8.27
N LYS A 266 -13.89 21.00 -7.74
CA LYS A 266 -13.96 19.53 -7.93
C LYS A 266 -13.59 18.83 -6.64
N PHE A 267 -14.46 17.95 -6.17
CA PHE A 267 -14.19 17.06 -5.05
C PHE A 267 -14.03 15.64 -5.58
N SER A 268 -12.84 15.06 -5.45
CA SER A 268 -12.57 13.67 -5.81
C SER A 268 -12.55 12.79 -4.56
N LEU A 269 -13.47 11.84 -4.49
CA LEU A 269 -13.60 10.86 -3.41
C LEU A 269 -13.14 9.50 -3.96
N ILE A 270 -12.13 8.91 -3.34
CA ILE A 270 -11.39 7.79 -3.93
C ILE A 270 -11.34 6.60 -2.97
N ASP A 271 -11.76 5.44 -3.47
CA ASP A 271 -11.62 4.14 -2.81
C ASP A 271 -10.51 3.36 -3.52
N LEU A 272 -9.31 3.37 -2.92
CA LEU A 272 -8.15 2.71 -3.50
C LEU A 272 -8.27 1.18 -3.36
N ALA A 273 -7.58 0.47 -4.25
CA ALA A 273 -7.36 -0.97 -4.14
C ALA A 273 -6.56 -1.35 -2.88
N GLY A 274 -6.56 -2.64 -2.51
CA GLY A 274 -5.77 -3.17 -1.40
C GLY A 274 -4.26 -2.94 -1.59
N ASN A 275 -3.54 -2.75 -0.49
CA ASN A 275 -2.07 -2.56 -0.49
C ASN A 275 -1.29 -3.80 0.01
N GLU A 276 -1.97 -4.92 0.21
CA GLU A 276 -1.37 -6.20 0.58
C GLU A 276 -0.60 -6.87 -0.58
N ARG A 277 0.24 -7.86 -0.25
CA ARG A 277 1.12 -8.50 -1.24
C ARG A 277 0.36 -9.61 -1.97
N GLY A 278 0.73 -9.87 -3.23
CA GLY A 278 0.16 -10.98 -4.00
C GLY A 278 0.38 -12.36 -3.38
N ALA A 279 1.43 -12.51 -2.55
CA ALA A 279 1.70 -13.72 -1.77
C ALA A 279 0.58 -14.04 -0.76
N ASP A 280 -0.21 -13.04 -0.36
CA ASP A 280 -1.31 -13.18 0.61
C ASP A 280 -2.60 -13.70 -0.07
N THR A 281 -2.60 -13.89 -1.40
CA THR A 281 -3.76 -14.36 -2.15
C THR A 281 -3.67 -15.85 -2.47
N SER A 282 -4.68 -16.60 -2.04
CA SER A 282 -4.75 -18.07 -2.17
C SER A 282 -4.97 -18.58 -3.61
N SER A 283 -5.21 -17.69 -4.58
CA SER A 283 -5.50 -18.05 -5.97
C SER A 283 -4.38 -17.59 -6.91
N ALA A 284 -3.56 -18.54 -7.35
CA ALA A 284 -2.43 -18.33 -8.26
C ALA A 284 -2.84 -18.19 -9.74
N ASP A 285 -4.00 -17.61 -10.04
CA ASP A 285 -4.36 -17.36 -11.44
C ASP A 285 -3.51 -16.21 -12.01
N ARG A 286 -3.04 -16.36 -13.25
CA ARG A 286 -2.17 -15.41 -13.93
C ARG A 286 -2.78 -14.02 -13.95
N GLN A 287 -4.08 -13.93 -14.23
CA GLN A 287 -4.82 -12.68 -14.27
C GLN A 287 -4.80 -11.96 -12.91
N THR A 288 -4.98 -12.71 -11.81
CA THR A 288 -4.93 -12.17 -10.44
C THR A 288 -3.53 -11.64 -10.10
N ARG A 289 -2.46 -12.31 -10.54
CA ARG A 289 -1.08 -11.82 -10.35
C ARG A 289 -0.80 -10.51 -11.09
N LEU A 290 -1.23 -10.41 -12.35
CA LEU A 290 -1.06 -9.20 -13.16
C LEU A 290 -1.83 -8.01 -12.57
N GLU A 291 -3.04 -8.24 -12.05
CA GLU A 291 -3.80 -7.24 -11.31
C GLU A 291 -3.07 -6.78 -10.06
N GLY A 292 -2.57 -7.70 -9.25
CA GLY A 292 -1.77 -7.41 -8.05
C GLY A 292 -0.53 -6.57 -8.36
N ALA A 293 0.17 -6.88 -9.45
CA ALA A 293 1.34 -6.12 -9.89
C ALA A 293 0.99 -4.67 -10.27
N GLU A 294 -0.08 -4.47 -11.05
CA GLU A 294 -0.51 -3.12 -11.46
C GLU A 294 -1.06 -2.29 -10.28
N ILE A 295 -1.75 -2.92 -9.32
CA ILE A 295 -2.17 -2.27 -8.08
C ILE A 295 -0.94 -1.77 -7.32
N ASN A 296 0.04 -2.64 -7.07
CA ASN A 296 1.26 -2.28 -6.34
C ASN A 296 2.07 -1.20 -7.07
N LYS A 297 2.16 -1.26 -8.41
CA LYS A 297 2.78 -0.22 -9.23
C LYS A 297 2.11 1.14 -9.05
N SER A 298 0.77 1.18 -9.06
CA SER A 298 0.03 2.43 -8.88
C SER A 298 0.15 3.02 -7.47
N LEU A 299 0.16 2.17 -6.43
CA LEU A 299 0.36 2.60 -5.05
C LEU A 299 1.81 3.03 -4.77
N LEU A 300 2.78 2.36 -5.40
CA LEU A 300 4.19 2.76 -5.36
C LEU A 300 4.39 4.10 -6.08
N ALA A 301 3.79 4.29 -7.25
CA ALA A 301 3.82 5.58 -7.96
C ALA A 301 3.23 6.70 -7.08
N LEU A 302 2.12 6.44 -6.38
CA LEU A 302 1.55 7.38 -5.42
C LEU A 302 2.53 7.67 -4.28
N LYS A 303 3.14 6.63 -3.67
CA LYS A 303 4.20 6.77 -2.66
C LYS A 303 5.32 7.69 -3.12
N GLU A 304 5.81 7.48 -4.33
CA GLU A 304 6.93 8.22 -4.90
C GLU A 304 6.55 9.66 -5.26
N CYS A 305 5.32 9.89 -5.72
CA CYS A 305 4.82 11.25 -5.92
C CYS A 305 4.78 12.02 -4.61
N ILE A 306 4.19 11.42 -3.56
CA ILE A 306 4.09 12.08 -2.25
C ILE A 306 5.51 12.30 -1.66
N ARG A 307 6.42 11.32 -1.77
CA ARG A 307 7.83 11.46 -1.35
C ARG A 307 8.58 12.57 -2.11
N ALA A 308 8.37 12.70 -3.41
CA ALA A 308 9.02 13.71 -4.23
C ALA A 308 8.50 15.12 -3.89
N LEU A 309 7.19 15.27 -3.66
CA LEU A 309 6.58 16.51 -3.19
C LEU A 309 7.16 16.94 -1.85
N GLY A 310 7.27 16.01 -0.90
CA GLY A 310 7.84 16.28 0.41
C GLY A 310 9.27 16.77 0.46
N ARG A 311 10.09 16.28 -0.47
CA ARG A 311 11.49 16.70 -0.61
C ARG A 311 11.64 17.93 -1.50
N ASN A 312 10.53 18.56 -1.91
CA ASN A 312 10.48 19.65 -2.88
C ASN A 312 11.34 19.36 -4.13
N LYS A 313 11.26 18.12 -4.65
CA LYS A 313 11.99 17.77 -5.86
C LYS A 313 11.43 18.56 -7.04
N PRO A 314 12.29 19.08 -7.94
CA PRO A 314 11.85 19.87 -9.10
C PRO A 314 10.97 19.07 -10.07
N HIS A 315 11.12 17.74 -10.09
CA HIS A 315 10.29 16.84 -10.87
C HIS A 315 9.60 15.81 -9.97
N THR A 316 8.25 15.82 -10.00
CA THR A 316 7.42 14.81 -9.33
C THR A 316 6.86 13.82 -10.37
N PRO A 317 7.02 12.50 -10.19
CA PRO A 317 6.75 11.49 -11.23
C PRO A 317 5.26 11.15 -11.39
N PHE A 318 4.38 12.15 -11.56
CA PHE A 318 2.93 11.92 -11.71
C PHE A 318 2.56 11.03 -12.90
N ARG A 319 3.44 10.91 -13.90
CA ARG A 319 3.23 10.05 -15.08
C ARG A 319 3.42 8.55 -14.82
N ALA A 320 3.97 8.16 -13.67
CA ALA A 320 4.31 6.76 -13.38
C ALA A 320 3.10 5.81 -13.30
N SER A 321 1.89 6.30 -13.04
CA SER A 321 0.65 5.51 -13.10
C SER A 321 -0.55 6.35 -13.54
N LYS A 322 -1.63 5.71 -14.00
CA LYS A 322 -2.88 6.41 -14.31
C LYS A 322 -3.53 7.02 -13.08
N LEU A 323 -3.40 6.39 -11.91
CA LEU A 323 -3.88 6.93 -10.64
C LEU A 323 -3.21 8.26 -10.32
N THR A 324 -1.88 8.32 -10.38
CA THR A 324 -1.12 9.55 -10.11
C THR A 324 -1.32 10.62 -11.17
N GLN A 325 -1.55 10.24 -12.44
CA GLN A 325 -1.94 11.20 -13.49
C GLN A 325 -3.28 11.87 -13.15
N VAL A 326 -4.30 11.07 -12.82
CA VAL A 326 -5.63 11.58 -12.46
C VAL A 326 -5.58 12.45 -11.19
N LEU A 327 -4.72 12.09 -10.24
CA LEU A 327 -4.56 12.80 -8.96
C LEU A 327 -3.66 14.04 -9.02
N ARG A 328 -3.01 14.32 -10.15
CA ARG A 328 -2.00 15.38 -10.27
C ARG A 328 -2.51 16.75 -9.79
N ASP A 329 -3.68 17.15 -10.28
CA ASP A 329 -4.28 18.46 -9.98
C ASP A 329 -4.58 18.63 -8.48
N SER A 330 -4.85 17.52 -7.78
CA SER A 330 -5.18 17.48 -6.36
C SER A 330 -3.97 17.67 -5.43
N PHE A 331 -2.75 17.50 -5.95
CA PHE A 331 -1.54 17.65 -5.15
C PHE A 331 -0.80 18.95 -5.49
N ILE A 332 -0.80 19.37 -6.76
CA ILE A 332 -0.04 20.55 -7.22
C ILE A 332 -0.88 21.84 -7.15
N GLY A 333 -2.22 21.75 -7.18
CA GLY A 333 -3.08 22.93 -7.22
C GLY A 333 -2.84 23.90 -6.07
N GLU A 334 -2.73 25.21 -6.37
CA GLU A 334 -2.51 26.27 -5.39
C GLU A 334 -3.61 26.32 -4.32
N ASN A 335 -4.87 26.15 -4.75
CA ASN A 335 -6.03 26.02 -3.87
C ASN A 335 -6.51 24.57 -3.82
N SER A 336 -5.64 23.67 -3.35
CA SER A 336 -5.99 22.25 -3.20
C SER A 336 -5.74 21.73 -1.80
N ARG A 337 -6.74 21.00 -1.28
CA ARG A 337 -6.71 20.34 0.02
C ARG A 337 -6.96 18.85 -0.16
N THR A 338 -6.21 18.05 0.58
CA THR A 338 -6.27 16.59 0.48
C THR A 338 -6.44 15.96 1.86
N CYS A 339 -7.28 14.94 1.97
CA CYS A 339 -7.41 14.09 3.14
C CYS A 339 -7.11 12.63 2.78
N MET A 340 -6.28 11.99 3.59
CA MET A 340 -6.00 10.56 3.55
C MET A 340 -6.66 9.88 4.74
N ILE A 341 -7.47 8.86 4.48
CA ILE A 341 -8.06 7.98 5.49
C ILE A 341 -7.36 6.63 5.40
N ALA A 342 -6.38 6.38 6.26
CA ALA A 342 -5.72 5.09 6.41
C ALA A 342 -6.62 4.15 7.24
N THR A 343 -7.09 3.08 6.63
CA THR A 343 -7.94 2.07 7.27
C THR A 343 -7.10 0.86 7.66
N ILE A 344 -7.25 0.38 8.88
CA ILE A 344 -6.45 -0.72 9.43
C ILE A 344 -7.32 -1.84 10.01
N SER A 345 -6.83 -3.07 9.92
CA SER A 345 -7.45 -4.25 10.54
C SER A 345 -6.85 -4.48 11.93
N PRO A 346 -7.65 -4.72 12.97
CA PRO A 346 -7.16 -4.88 14.34
C PRO A 346 -6.51 -6.24 14.61
N GLY A 347 -6.79 -7.25 13.79
CA GLY A 347 -6.34 -8.63 14.02
C GLY A 347 -4.83 -8.81 13.96
N MET A 348 -4.30 -9.67 14.83
CA MET A 348 -2.88 -10.03 14.92
C MET A 348 -2.36 -10.58 13.60
N ALA A 349 -3.17 -11.37 12.89
CA ALA A 349 -2.83 -11.88 11.56
C ALA A 349 -2.61 -10.78 10.51
N SER A 350 -3.15 -9.58 10.73
CA SER A 350 -2.99 -8.41 9.85
C SER A 350 -1.95 -7.41 10.36
N CYS A 351 -1.17 -7.75 11.38
CA CYS A 351 -0.24 -6.82 12.04
C CYS A 351 0.80 -6.24 11.06
N GLU A 352 1.39 -7.06 10.19
CA GLU A 352 2.36 -6.60 9.20
C GLU A 352 1.74 -5.61 8.20
N ASN A 353 0.59 -5.94 7.62
CA ASN A 353 -0.12 -5.06 6.68
C ASN A 353 -0.55 -3.74 7.35
N THR A 354 -0.93 -3.80 8.63
CA THR A 354 -1.28 -2.63 9.44
C THR A 354 -0.06 -1.73 9.66
N LEU A 355 1.08 -2.28 10.06
CA LEU A 355 2.34 -1.52 10.20
C LEU A 355 2.77 -0.89 8.87
N ASN A 356 2.64 -1.61 7.76
CA ASN A 356 2.93 -1.06 6.43
C ASN A 356 2.02 0.13 6.08
N THR A 357 0.73 0.02 6.40
CA THR A 357 -0.26 1.09 6.22
C THR A 357 0.05 2.32 7.06
N LEU A 358 0.35 2.13 8.35
CA LEU A 358 0.65 3.20 9.29
C LEU A 358 1.96 3.91 8.96
N ARG A 359 3.02 3.17 8.62
CA ARG A 359 4.31 3.74 8.20
C ARG A 359 4.16 4.55 6.91
N TYR A 360 3.29 4.12 5.99
CA TYR A 360 2.98 4.89 4.79
C TYR A 360 2.26 6.19 5.14
N ALA A 361 1.18 6.11 5.92
CA ALA A 361 0.42 7.28 6.36
C ALA A 361 1.30 8.29 7.13
N ASN A 362 2.20 7.82 8.00
CA ASN A 362 3.11 8.68 8.75
C ASN A 362 4.01 9.52 7.83
N ARG A 363 4.55 8.89 6.77
CA ARG A 363 5.32 9.62 5.76
C ARG A 363 4.47 10.67 5.04
N VAL A 364 3.20 10.37 4.75
CA VAL A 364 2.29 11.34 4.12
C VAL A 364 2.08 12.57 5.02
N LYS A 365 1.95 12.36 6.33
CA LYS A 365 1.76 13.43 7.30
C LYS A 365 2.96 14.37 7.41
N GLU A 366 4.19 13.84 7.34
CA GLU A 366 5.42 14.66 7.36
C GLU A 366 5.44 15.75 6.26
N PHE A 367 4.65 15.62 5.20
CA PHE A 367 4.53 16.62 4.13
C PHE A 367 3.54 17.74 4.41
N GLY A 368 2.62 17.57 5.37
CA GLY A 368 1.62 18.58 5.73
C GLY A 368 2.20 19.76 6.52
N ILE A 369 3.43 19.62 7.03
CA ILE A 369 4.11 20.64 7.83
C ILE A 369 4.85 21.60 6.87
N SER A 370 4.40 22.85 6.80
CA SER A 370 5.14 23.88 6.07
C SER A 370 6.47 24.16 6.78
N PRO A 371 7.58 24.45 6.07
CA PRO A 371 8.85 24.86 6.70
C PRO A 371 8.72 26.09 7.62
N SER A 372 7.65 26.87 7.46
CA SER A 372 7.30 28.02 8.30
C SER A 372 6.75 27.65 9.68
N ASP A 373 6.29 26.41 9.87
CA ASP A 373 5.60 25.96 11.09
C ASP A 373 6.54 25.19 12.04
N ILE A 374 7.83 25.13 11.71
CA ILE A 374 8.88 24.61 12.58
C ILE A 374 9.20 25.69 13.61
N PRO A 375 8.99 25.46 14.93
CA PRO A 375 9.39 26.42 15.95
C PRO A 375 10.91 26.56 15.91
N PHE A 376 11.40 27.69 15.40
CA PHE A 376 12.81 28.07 15.51
C PHE A 376 13.12 28.31 17.00
N SER A 377 13.75 27.34 17.66
CA SER A 377 14.48 27.61 18.89
C SER A 377 15.81 28.29 18.52
N GLN A 378 15.81 29.62 18.53
CA GLN A 378 17.06 30.38 18.57
C GLN A 378 17.72 30.19 19.94
N SER A 379 18.93 29.62 19.94
CA SER A 379 20.00 29.99 20.87
C SER A 379 21.33 29.73 20.17
N GLY A 380 22.21 30.73 20.22
CA GLY A 380 23.29 30.94 19.26
C GLY A 380 24.54 30.09 19.42
N GLY A 381 25.31 30.07 18.32
CA GLY A 381 26.77 30.17 18.34
C GLY A 381 27.58 28.89 18.61
N GLY A 382 28.29 28.42 17.58
CA GLY A 382 29.47 27.56 17.75
C GLY A 382 29.53 26.42 16.75
N GLY A 383 30.45 26.49 15.80
CA GLY A 383 30.63 25.47 14.76
C GLY A 383 31.04 24.10 15.29
N GLY A 384 30.43 23.06 14.72
CA GLY A 384 30.80 21.66 14.90
C GLY A 384 29.83 20.76 14.13
N ARG A 385 30.32 20.10 13.07
CA ARG A 385 29.59 19.05 12.36
C ARG A 385 29.39 17.86 13.31
N SER A 386 28.16 17.50 13.62
CA SER A 386 27.79 16.16 14.12
C SER A 386 26.44 15.77 13.55
N GLU A 387 26.38 14.58 12.96
CA GLU A 387 25.13 13.87 12.66
C GLU A 387 24.42 13.56 13.99
N LEU A 388 23.12 13.85 14.07
CA LEU A 388 22.27 13.50 15.20
C LEU A 388 21.03 12.78 14.65
N SER A 389 21.03 11.46 14.79
CA SER A 389 19.84 10.62 14.86
C SER A 389 19.23 10.74 16.26
N PRO A 390 17.90 10.88 16.43
CA PRO A 390 17.29 10.86 17.75
C PRO A 390 17.15 9.41 18.24
N THR A 391 17.88 9.07 19.29
CA THR A 391 17.65 7.89 20.13
C THR A 391 16.40 8.12 21.00
N TYR A 392 15.40 7.25 20.87
CA TYR A 392 14.25 7.20 21.78
C TYR A 392 14.59 6.32 22.98
N GLU A 393 14.43 6.84 24.20
CA GLU A 393 14.58 6.08 25.45
C GLU A 393 13.46 5.05 25.61
N VAL A 394 13.83 3.78 25.68
CA VAL A 394 12.97 2.65 26.04
C VAL A 394 13.01 2.49 27.56
N LYS A 395 11.87 2.62 28.24
CA LYS A 395 11.74 2.12 29.62
C LYS A 395 11.42 0.63 29.57
N GLU A 396 12.44 -0.21 29.69
CA GLU A 396 12.25 -1.62 30.02
C GLU A 396 11.84 -1.76 31.49
N LEU A 397 10.71 -2.42 31.73
CA LEU A 397 10.37 -2.97 33.04
C LEU A 397 10.92 -4.41 33.08
N THR A 398 12.04 -4.62 33.76
CA THR A 398 12.59 -5.95 34.03
C THR A 398 11.91 -6.56 35.26
N VAL A 399 11.54 -7.84 35.16
CA VAL A 399 11.08 -8.66 36.29
C VAL A 399 12.23 -9.61 36.66
N ASP A 400 12.58 -9.63 37.96
CA ASP A 400 13.72 -10.38 38.52
C ASP A 400 13.64 -11.91 38.27
N PRO A 401 14.72 -12.56 37.80
CA PRO A 401 14.75 -14.01 37.56
C PRO A 401 15.46 -14.76 38.71
N VAL A 402 14.76 -15.10 39.79
CA VAL A 402 15.30 -16.03 40.83
C VAL A 402 14.23 -17.02 41.33
N ALA A 403 13.35 -17.51 40.44
CA ALA A 403 12.36 -18.52 40.83
C ALA A 403 11.89 -19.39 39.66
N ALA A 404 12.79 -20.08 38.96
CA ALA A 404 12.44 -21.24 38.12
C ALA A 404 13.69 -22.01 37.70
N MET A 405 14.30 -22.74 38.65
CA MET A 405 15.28 -23.75 38.32
C MET A 405 14.89 -25.00 39.10
N GLU A 406 14.10 -25.87 38.48
CA GLU A 406 14.14 -27.31 38.72
C GLU A 406 13.28 -28.09 37.70
N SER A 407 13.98 -28.96 36.97
CA SER A 407 13.52 -30.25 36.44
C SER A 407 12.92 -30.36 35.02
N ARG A 408 13.66 -31.15 34.21
CA ARG A 408 13.26 -32.08 33.11
C ARG A 408 13.14 -31.49 31.70
N GLN A 409 14.13 -31.73 30.84
CA GLN A 409 14.41 -32.94 30.03
C GLN A 409 13.52 -33.09 28.78
N GLY A 410 14.16 -32.96 27.61
CA GLY A 410 13.88 -33.76 26.42
C GLY A 410 12.99 -33.12 25.34
N GLY A 411 13.60 -32.80 24.19
CA GLY A 411 12.89 -32.51 22.95
C GLY A 411 13.70 -31.69 21.95
N HIS A 412 14.66 -32.32 21.27
CA HIS A 412 15.28 -31.75 20.07
C HIS A 412 14.22 -31.71 18.94
N VAL A 413 13.93 -30.53 18.41
CA VAL A 413 13.19 -30.36 17.16
C VAL A 413 14.15 -29.74 16.16
N ASN A 414 14.39 -30.45 15.06
CA ASN A 414 15.37 -30.11 14.03
C ASN A 414 15.04 -28.75 13.37
N GLN A 415 16.06 -27.89 13.31
CA GLN A 415 16.00 -26.50 12.84
C GLN A 415 15.96 -26.36 11.29
N LEU A 416 15.76 -27.47 10.57
CA LEU A 416 15.71 -27.53 9.09
C LEU A 416 14.29 -27.38 8.52
N GLU A 417 13.26 -27.90 9.22
CA GLU A 417 11.87 -27.91 8.70
C GLU A 417 11.25 -26.50 8.61
N VAL A 418 11.88 -25.47 9.17
CA VAL A 418 11.37 -24.08 9.16
C VAL A 418 11.77 -23.31 7.89
N LEU A 419 12.72 -23.81 7.11
CA LEU A 419 13.20 -23.15 5.88
C LEU A 419 12.53 -23.67 4.59
N GLU A 420 12.05 -24.92 4.56
CA GLU A 420 11.33 -25.49 3.41
C GLU A 420 9.95 -24.86 3.17
N ALA A 421 9.28 -24.35 4.21
CA ALA A 421 7.90 -23.89 4.12
C ALA A 421 7.72 -22.50 3.44
N GLN A 422 8.80 -21.84 3.02
CA GLN A 422 8.75 -20.43 2.60
C GLN A 422 8.76 -20.19 1.08
N TRP A 423 9.02 -21.22 0.24
CA TRP A 423 9.15 -21.02 -1.21
C TRP A 423 8.64 -22.21 -2.03
N GLY A 424 7.32 -22.38 -2.08
CA GLY A 424 6.66 -23.34 -2.96
C GLY A 424 6.86 -23.01 -4.45
N VAL A 425 7.42 -23.96 -5.19
CA VAL A 425 7.69 -23.92 -6.64
C VAL A 425 6.37 -23.92 -7.42
N GLY A 426 6.18 -22.91 -8.28
CA GLY A 426 5.15 -22.88 -9.31
C GLY A 426 5.78 -22.62 -10.67
N SER A 427 5.82 -23.64 -11.52
CA SER A 427 6.28 -23.57 -12.90
C SER A 427 5.42 -22.59 -13.73
N SER A 428 6.07 -21.70 -14.50
CA SER A 428 5.38 -20.71 -15.35
C SER A 428 5.31 -21.15 -16.82
N PRO A 429 4.19 -20.89 -17.55
CA PRO A 429 3.97 -21.37 -18.92
C PRO A 429 4.64 -20.49 -20.00
N GLN A 430 4.83 -21.12 -21.16
CA GLN A 430 5.66 -20.73 -22.30
C GLN A 430 5.05 -19.67 -23.26
N ARG A 431 5.94 -18.80 -23.77
CA ARG A 431 6.14 -18.23 -25.13
C ARG A 431 4.99 -17.76 -26.05
N ASP A 432 3.73 -18.12 -25.88
CA ASP A 432 2.69 -17.78 -26.88
C ASP A 432 2.13 -16.35 -26.73
N ASP A 433 2.35 -15.70 -25.59
CA ASP A 433 1.70 -14.42 -25.28
C ASP A 433 2.36 -13.18 -25.89
N LEU A 434 3.65 -13.28 -26.28
CA LEU A 434 4.39 -12.15 -26.81
C LEU A 434 4.13 -11.93 -28.31
N LYS A 435 3.76 -12.99 -29.04
CA LYS A 435 3.36 -12.92 -30.45
C LYS A 435 2.06 -12.12 -30.63
N LEU A 436 1.12 -12.29 -29.70
CA LEU A 436 -0.17 -11.60 -29.69
C LEU A 436 -0.08 -10.10 -29.37
N LEU A 437 1.01 -9.64 -28.74
CA LEU A 437 1.23 -8.23 -28.41
C LEU A 437 1.88 -7.46 -29.56
N CYS A 438 2.61 -8.13 -30.44
CA CYS A 438 3.29 -7.50 -31.58
C CYS A 438 2.34 -7.25 -32.77
N GLU A 439 1.31 -8.09 -32.95
CA GLU A 439 0.34 -7.96 -34.04
C GLU A 439 -0.60 -6.73 -33.91
N GLN A 440 -0.55 -6.00 -32.79
CA GLN A 440 -1.50 -4.90 -32.51
C GLN A 440 -0.94 -3.47 -32.63
N ASN A 441 0.33 -3.27 -32.99
CA ASN A 441 0.92 -1.92 -33.09
C ASN A 441 1.83 -1.72 -34.33
N GLU A 442 1.31 -1.99 -35.52
CA GLU A 442 1.92 -1.47 -36.75
C GLU A 442 1.58 0.01 -36.92
N GLU A 443 2.43 0.90 -36.41
CA GLU A 443 2.68 2.21 -37.04
C GLU A 443 3.98 2.84 -36.48
N GLU A 444 5.01 2.84 -37.35
CA GLU A 444 6.29 3.57 -37.31
C GLU A 444 7.20 3.42 -36.07
N VAL A 445 7.87 2.28 -35.97
CA VAL A 445 9.09 2.12 -35.17
C VAL A 445 10.30 2.11 -36.11
N SER A 446 11.17 3.12 -36.01
CA SER A 446 12.45 3.14 -36.73
C SER A 446 13.24 1.85 -36.46
N PRO A 447 13.90 1.23 -37.47
CA PRO A 447 14.65 -0.03 -37.30
C PRO A 447 15.64 -0.03 -36.13
N GLN A 448 16.17 1.15 -35.77
CA GLN A 448 17.10 1.35 -34.65
C GLN A 448 16.43 1.22 -33.27
N LEU A 449 15.16 1.59 -33.15
CA LEU A 449 14.40 1.48 -31.90
C LEU A 449 13.90 0.03 -31.69
N PHE A 450 13.66 -0.70 -32.79
CA PHE A 450 13.33 -2.13 -32.77
C PHE A 450 14.51 -2.95 -32.22
N THR A 451 15.71 -2.73 -32.74
CA THR A 451 16.94 -3.38 -32.24
C THR A 451 17.25 -3.03 -30.78
N PHE A 452 16.91 -1.81 -30.34
CA PHE A 452 17.08 -1.41 -28.95
C PHE A 452 16.07 -2.11 -28.02
N HIS A 453 14.79 -2.20 -28.42
CA HIS A 453 13.77 -2.92 -27.64
C HIS A 453 14.04 -4.42 -27.56
N GLU A 454 14.59 -5.03 -28.61
CA GLU A 454 15.03 -6.43 -28.60
C GLU A 454 16.19 -6.64 -27.63
N ALA A 455 17.20 -5.76 -27.64
CA ALA A 455 18.32 -5.82 -26.70
C ALA A 455 17.89 -5.63 -25.24
N VAL A 456 16.96 -4.70 -24.97
CA VAL A 456 16.38 -4.49 -23.63
C VAL A 456 15.56 -5.71 -23.19
N SER A 457 14.83 -6.35 -24.10
CA SER A 457 14.06 -7.56 -23.78
C SER A 457 14.99 -8.73 -23.43
N GLN A 458 16.09 -8.91 -24.19
CA GLN A 458 17.12 -9.91 -23.89
C GLN A 458 17.80 -9.64 -22.53
N LEU A 459 18.03 -8.38 -22.17
CA LEU A 459 18.57 -8.04 -20.85
C LEU A 459 17.64 -8.40 -19.70
N VAL A 460 16.33 -8.19 -19.87
CA VAL A 460 15.33 -8.60 -18.86
C VAL A 460 15.30 -10.12 -18.73
N GLU A 461 15.37 -10.87 -19.84
CA GLU A 461 15.46 -12.33 -19.80
C GLU A 461 16.74 -12.82 -19.09
N MET A 462 17.89 -12.19 -19.38
CA MET A 462 19.15 -12.51 -18.69
C MET A 462 19.10 -12.16 -17.20
N GLU A 463 18.46 -11.05 -16.82
CA GLU A 463 18.24 -10.67 -15.42
C GLU A 463 17.39 -11.72 -14.69
N GLU A 464 16.27 -12.11 -15.28
CA GLU A 464 15.39 -13.14 -14.71
C GLU A 464 16.12 -14.47 -14.52
N GLN A 465 16.90 -14.90 -15.52
CA GLN A 465 17.68 -16.14 -15.46
C GLN A 465 18.75 -16.09 -14.37
N VAL A 466 19.51 -15.00 -14.26
CA VAL A 466 20.53 -14.85 -13.20
C VAL A 466 19.89 -14.86 -11.81
N LEU A 467 18.71 -14.25 -11.66
CA LEU A 467 17.98 -14.24 -10.40
C LEU A 467 17.40 -15.61 -10.05
N GLU A 468 16.94 -16.37 -11.04
CA GLU A 468 16.47 -17.75 -10.86
C GLU A 468 17.62 -18.69 -10.48
N ASP A 469 18.73 -18.63 -11.19
CA ASP A 469 19.92 -19.43 -10.90
C ASP A 469 20.49 -19.08 -9.51
N HIS A 470 20.51 -17.80 -9.14
CA HIS A 470 20.93 -17.39 -7.78
C HIS A 470 20.00 -17.96 -6.69
N ARG A 471 18.68 -18.01 -6.93
CA ARG A 471 17.73 -18.66 -6.01
C ARG A 471 17.98 -20.17 -5.93
N ALA A 472 18.26 -20.83 -7.05
CA ALA A 472 18.56 -22.26 -7.09
C ALA A 472 19.85 -22.58 -6.30
N VAL A 473 20.91 -21.78 -6.47
CA VAL A 473 22.15 -21.93 -5.68
C VAL A 473 21.91 -21.70 -4.19
N PHE A 474 21.07 -20.74 -3.83
CA PHE A 474 20.71 -20.52 -2.43
C PHE A 474 19.97 -21.72 -1.82
N GLN A 475 19.06 -22.35 -2.57
CA GLN A 475 18.40 -23.58 -2.14
C GLN A 475 19.37 -24.74 -1.98
N GLU A 476 20.26 -24.96 -2.96
CA GLU A 476 21.27 -26.01 -2.89
C GLU A 476 22.26 -25.76 -1.73
N SER A 477 22.52 -24.48 -1.40
CA SER A 477 23.35 -24.10 -0.25
C SER A 477 22.75 -24.52 1.08
N ILE A 478 21.42 -24.57 1.20
CA ILE A 478 20.77 -25.12 2.38
C ILE A 478 21.06 -26.62 2.43
N ARG A 479 20.84 -27.38 1.34
CA ARG A 479 21.11 -28.82 1.30
C ARG A 479 22.56 -29.15 1.67
N TRP A 480 23.52 -28.40 1.13
CA TRP A 480 24.92 -28.59 1.48
C TRP A 480 25.22 -28.37 2.96
N LEU A 481 24.54 -27.42 3.62
CA LEU A 481 24.70 -27.22 5.06
C LEU A 481 24.16 -28.41 5.86
N GLU A 482 23.13 -29.09 5.37
CA GLU A 482 22.61 -30.32 5.97
C GLU A 482 23.60 -31.48 5.81
N ASP A 483 24.13 -31.66 4.59
CA ASP A 483 25.13 -32.69 4.28
C ASP A 483 26.43 -32.46 5.09
N GLU A 484 26.88 -31.21 5.21
CA GLU A 484 28.04 -30.83 6.04
C GLU A 484 27.79 -31.04 7.53
N LYS A 485 26.56 -30.77 8.00
CA LYS A 485 26.17 -31.03 9.40
C LYS A 485 26.26 -32.53 9.71
N VAL A 486 25.73 -33.39 8.83
CA VAL A 486 25.82 -34.86 9.00
C VAL A 486 27.28 -35.32 9.02
N LEU A 487 28.13 -34.75 8.14
CA LEU A 487 29.56 -35.03 8.13
C LEU A 487 30.24 -34.70 9.45
N LEU A 488 29.92 -33.54 10.03
CA LEU A 488 30.47 -33.07 11.29
C LEU A 488 29.99 -33.91 12.48
N GLU A 489 28.72 -34.30 12.50
CA GLU A 489 28.16 -35.19 13.53
C GLU A 489 28.87 -36.57 13.53
N MET A 490 29.26 -37.07 12.36
CA MET A 490 30.02 -38.32 12.26
C MET A 490 31.38 -38.26 12.98
N THR A 491 31.96 -37.07 13.15
CA THR A 491 33.23 -36.89 13.89
C THR A 491 33.09 -36.98 15.41
N GLU A 492 31.85 -37.02 15.93
CA GLU A 492 31.58 -37.19 17.37
C GLU A 492 31.71 -38.67 17.82
N GLU A 493 31.77 -39.62 16.88
CA GLU A 493 32.02 -41.03 17.17
C GLU A 493 33.52 -41.30 17.39
N VAL A 494 33.85 -42.17 18.33
CA VAL A 494 35.24 -42.43 18.75
C VAL A 494 36.05 -43.18 17.66
N ASP A 495 35.37 -43.92 16.80
CA ASP A 495 35.91 -44.79 15.75
C ASP A 495 35.35 -44.47 14.36
N TYR A 496 35.06 -43.18 14.09
CA TYR A 496 34.54 -42.75 12.79
C TYR A 496 35.53 -42.97 11.64
N ASP A 497 35.00 -43.29 10.45
CA ASP A 497 35.78 -43.57 9.26
C ASP A 497 36.31 -42.27 8.61
N VAL A 498 37.60 -42.01 8.82
CA VAL A 498 38.29 -40.81 8.32
C VAL A 498 38.40 -40.78 6.79
N GLU A 499 38.52 -41.94 6.14
CA GLU A 499 38.63 -42.03 4.67
C GLU A 499 37.27 -41.75 4.02
N SER A 500 36.19 -42.28 4.62
CA SER A 500 34.82 -41.95 4.25
C SER A 500 34.50 -40.47 4.46
N TYR A 501 34.89 -39.89 5.60
CA TYR A 501 34.71 -38.46 5.89
C TYR A 501 35.42 -37.59 4.84
N ALA A 502 36.69 -37.86 4.54
CA ALA A 502 37.47 -37.08 3.58
C ALA A 502 36.87 -37.17 2.16
N THR A 503 36.45 -38.37 1.74
CA THR A 503 35.85 -38.59 0.41
C THR A 503 34.51 -37.85 0.25
N GLN A 504 33.65 -37.87 1.27
CA GLN A 504 32.37 -37.18 1.21
C GLN A 504 32.52 -35.65 1.29
N LEU A 505 33.49 -35.15 2.08
CA LEU A 505 33.80 -33.72 2.12
C LEU A 505 34.32 -33.22 0.76
N GLU A 506 35.21 -33.98 0.12
CA GLU A 506 35.73 -33.66 -1.21
C GLU A 506 34.60 -33.56 -2.25
N GLN A 507 33.66 -34.51 -2.24
CA GLN A 507 32.50 -34.50 -3.14
C GLN A 507 31.59 -33.27 -2.94
N ILE A 508 31.33 -32.88 -1.68
CA ILE A 508 30.53 -31.69 -1.38
C ILE A 508 31.24 -30.42 -1.87
N LEU A 509 32.55 -30.33 -1.65
CA LEU A 509 33.35 -29.18 -2.10
C LEU A 509 33.40 -29.07 -3.63
N ASP A 510 33.55 -30.19 -4.35
CA ASP A 510 33.54 -30.21 -5.82
C ASP A 510 32.19 -29.75 -6.37
N GLN A 511 31.07 -30.25 -5.83
CA GLN A 511 29.73 -29.80 -6.23
C GLN A 511 29.51 -28.31 -5.98
N LYS A 512 29.96 -27.79 -4.83
CA LYS A 512 29.92 -26.36 -4.50
C LYS A 512 30.70 -25.53 -5.52
N ILE A 513 31.91 -25.96 -5.85
CA ILE A 513 32.79 -25.26 -6.77
C ILE A 513 32.17 -25.18 -8.17
N ASP A 514 31.62 -26.28 -8.69
CA ASP A 514 31.02 -26.34 -10.01
C ASP A 514 29.82 -25.40 -10.14
N ILE A 515 28.87 -25.51 -9.22
CA ILE A 515 27.62 -24.72 -9.25
C ILE A 515 27.90 -23.22 -9.03
N LEU A 516 28.79 -22.87 -8.10
CA LEU A 516 29.17 -21.47 -7.87
C LEU A 516 29.96 -20.89 -9.04
N THR A 517 30.77 -21.71 -9.71
CA THR A 517 31.50 -21.31 -10.92
C THR A 517 30.54 -21.00 -12.07
N GLU A 518 29.53 -21.84 -12.27
CA GLU A 518 28.51 -21.62 -13.30
C GLU A 518 27.73 -20.32 -13.06
N LEU A 519 27.23 -20.10 -11.84
CA LEU A 519 26.52 -18.87 -11.49
C LEU A 519 27.40 -17.63 -11.67
N ARG A 520 28.66 -17.70 -11.23
CA ARG A 520 29.63 -16.61 -11.39
C ARG A 520 29.82 -16.26 -12.86
N ASP A 521 29.90 -17.24 -13.75
CA ASP A 521 30.15 -16.98 -15.16
C ASP A 521 28.90 -16.43 -15.87
N LYS A 522 27.69 -16.85 -15.46
CA LYS A 522 26.42 -16.23 -15.87
C LYS A 522 26.29 -14.78 -15.41
N VAL A 523 26.66 -14.48 -14.16
CA VAL A 523 26.69 -13.10 -13.62
C VAL A 523 27.70 -12.23 -14.38
N LYS A 524 28.87 -12.77 -14.75
CA LYS A 524 29.84 -12.04 -15.59
C LYS A 524 29.27 -11.71 -16.97
N SER A 525 28.60 -12.68 -17.60
CA SER A 525 27.96 -12.48 -18.91
C SER A 525 26.89 -11.39 -18.86
N PHE A 526 26.01 -11.44 -17.86
CA PHE A 526 24.98 -10.41 -17.64
C PHE A 526 25.59 -9.03 -17.39
N ARG A 527 26.66 -8.94 -16.59
CA ARG A 527 27.37 -7.68 -16.36
C ARG A 527 28.01 -7.12 -17.63
N CYS A 528 28.50 -7.98 -18.54
CA CYS A 528 29.03 -7.56 -19.83
C CYS A 528 27.92 -6.98 -20.72
N ALA A 529 26.77 -7.65 -20.78
CA ALA A 529 25.60 -7.19 -21.54
C ALA A 529 25.07 -5.84 -21.03
N LEU A 530 25.05 -5.62 -19.70
CA LEU A 530 24.69 -4.33 -19.11
C LEU A 530 25.65 -3.20 -19.51
N GLN A 531 26.96 -3.49 -19.60
CA GLN A 531 27.95 -2.50 -20.02
C GLN A 531 27.84 -2.16 -21.51
N GLU A 532 27.50 -3.14 -22.35
CA GLU A 532 27.27 -2.94 -23.79
C GLU A 532 26.02 -2.08 -24.05
N GLU A 533 24.93 -2.30 -23.30
CA GLU A 533 23.74 -1.45 -23.35
C GLU A 533 24.03 -0.02 -22.91
N GLU A 534 24.77 0.15 -21.81
CA GLU A 534 25.11 1.49 -21.31
C GLU A 534 25.96 2.27 -22.33
N GLN A 535 26.83 1.57 -23.08
CA GLN A 535 27.61 2.16 -24.17
C GLN A 535 26.75 2.47 -25.40
N ALA A 536 25.82 1.60 -25.77
CA ALA A 536 24.89 1.83 -26.87
C ALA A 536 23.94 3.02 -26.57
N SER A 537 23.44 3.11 -25.34
CA SER A 537 22.59 4.19 -24.85
C SER A 537 23.28 5.57 -24.91
N LYS A 538 24.60 5.63 -24.66
CA LYS A 538 25.41 6.86 -24.79
C LYS A 538 25.58 7.34 -26.24
N GLN A 539 25.51 6.44 -27.23
CA GLN A 539 25.61 6.80 -28.65
C GLN A 539 24.28 7.34 -29.22
N ILE A 540 23.16 7.11 -28.54
CA ILE A 540 21.83 7.61 -28.90
C ILE A 540 21.63 8.99 -28.23
N THR A 541 22.40 10.00 -28.66
CA THR A 541 22.11 11.42 -28.32
C THR A 541 21.33 12.09 -29.46
N PRO A 542 20.25 12.86 -29.18
CA PRO A 542 19.39 13.40 -30.21
C PRO A 542 20.07 14.57 -30.95
N LYS A 543 20.18 14.48 -32.28
CA LYS A 543 20.48 15.65 -33.13
C LYS A 543 19.40 16.71 -32.90
N ARG A 544 19.79 17.88 -32.37
CA ARG A 544 18.92 19.07 -32.29
C ARG A 544 18.30 19.37 -33.68
N PRO A 545 17.00 19.64 -33.79
CA PRO A 545 16.43 20.13 -35.04
C PRO A 545 16.99 21.53 -35.33
N ARG A 546 17.50 21.74 -36.55
CA ARG A 546 17.79 23.07 -37.08
C ARG A 546 16.48 23.85 -37.19
N ALA A 547 16.50 25.08 -36.69
CA ALA A 547 15.44 26.05 -36.84
C ALA A 547 15.13 26.30 -38.33
N LEU A 548 13.83 26.30 -38.66
CA LEU A 548 13.23 27.03 -39.78
C LEU A 548 11.95 27.67 -39.29
#